data_AF-A0A9W7NKG7-F1
#
_entry.id   AF-A0A9W7NKG7-F1
#
_cell.length_a   1.000
_cell.length_b   1.000
_cell.length_c   1.000
_cell.angle_alpha   90.00
_cell.angle_beta   90.00
_cell.angle_gamma   90.00
#
_symmetry.space_group_name_H-M   'P 1'
#
loop_
_entity.id
_entity.type
_entity.pdbx_description
1 polymer ?
#
loop_
_entity_poly.entity_id
_entity_poly.type
_entity_poly.pdbx_seq_one_letter_code
_entity_poly.pdbx_strand_id
1 'polypeptide(L)'
;MSDVNDPETGSTEAEVPVADAPPAEAAPAAEPAAPMRDTHFDFEHKVFSLSGAFFGIDPSSKQPVLHILLGDLNAALPFNTLMESFDIKEDSRDAKLLEVVEKGLAYVKQIRPGEQIPGELLDGRASWSVEEKHRNIARGRLTVQLVSSISGTEMIVVNADELEQIVEDPQTKQRVKAAFKDIAAKLGLKDNYEQYLTDRIEDLTQELSYIEALRDRFNAIRSISGKLTRLTQLYRTDRTLCNEVARMQGLLSKPVKGYDAIFEQADAQTGEIFGALKAFDTTVTFIRKIRDDLRARLLEWEEILQAWETTPLEKSPAVEQLQKQTYRFLANRFMETKVWIRK
;
A
#
# COMPACT_ATOMS: atom_id res chain seq x y z
N MET A 1 33.61 97.56 -6.26
CA MET A 1 33.60 97.73 -7.73
C MET A 1 32.82 96.55 -8.27
N SER A 2 31.51 96.70 -8.46
CA SER A 2 30.87 97.02 -9.76
C SER A 2 31.03 95.86 -10.74
N ASP A 3 30.05 95.34 -11.46
CA ASP A 3 28.59 95.53 -11.57
C ASP A 3 28.11 94.37 -12.47
N VAL A 4 26.80 94.32 -12.76
CA VAL A 4 26.14 93.71 -13.94
C VAL A 4 25.32 92.42 -13.72
N ASN A 5 24.01 92.66 -13.52
CA ASN A 5 22.78 91.95 -13.94
C ASN A 5 22.82 91.43 -15.41
N ASP A 6 22.09 90.45 -15.94
CA ASP A 6 20.76 89.82 -15.73
C ASP A 6 20.64 88.70 -16.85
N PRO A 7 19.51 88.00 -17.12
CA PRO A 7 18.80 86.98 -16.34
C PRO A 7 18.40 85.76 -17.25
N GLU A 8 17.29 85.09 -16.90
CA GLU A 8 16.56 83.99 -17.58
C GLU A 8 16.96 82.56 -17.14
N THR A 9 16.07 81.72 -16.61
CA THR A 9 14.62 81.79 -16.34
C THR A 9 14.26 80.66 -15.36
N GLY A 10 13.18 80.82 -14.60
CA GLY A 10 12.70 79.95 -13.51
C GLY A 10 12.26 78.54 -13.91
N SER A 11 11.60 77.74 -13.08
CA SER A 11 10.91 77.91 -11.80
C SER A 11 10.82 76.50 -11.20
N THR A 12 11.25 76.26 -9.96
CA THR A 12 10.42 76.16 -8.74
C THR A 12 9.18 75.27 -8.85
N GLU A 13 9.23 74.20 -8.04
CA GLU A 13 8.25 73.15 -7.81
C GLU A 13 6.86 73.67 -7.47
N ALA A 14 5.84 73.09 -8.13
CA ALA A 14 4.46 73.05 -7.66
C ALA A 14 3.85 71.69 -8.06
N GLU A 15 3.17 71.09 -7.10
CA GLU A 15 2.74 69.69 -7.02
C GLU A 15 1.34 69.48 -7.65
N VAL A 16 1.06 68.19 -8.00
CA VAL A 16 -0.25 67.55 -8.28
C VAL A 16 -0.78 67.70 -9.74
N PRO A 17 -1.36 66.66 -10.42
CA PRO A 17 -1.96 65.42 -9.92
C PRO A 17 -1.48 64.08 -10.51
N VAL A 18 -1.64 63.06 -9.67
CA VAL A 18 -1.67 61.63 -10.02
C VAL A 18 -2.92 61.33 -10.84
N ALA A 19 -2.74 60.75 -12.03
CA ALA A 19 -3.80 60.18 -12.85
C ALA A 19 -3.60 58.67 -12.97
N ASP A 20 -4.72 57.97 -12.80
CA ASP A 20 -4.94 56.53 -12.65
C ASP A 20 -4.08 55.60 -13.50
N ALA A 21 -3.39 54.68 -12.81
CA ALA A 21 -2.98 53.41 -13.39
C ALA A 21 -4.17 52.41 -13.26
N PRO A 22 -4.54 51.68 -14.32
CA PRO A 22 -5.61 50.69 -14.24
C PRO A 22 -5.22 49.53 -13.31
N PRO A 23 -6.17 48.99 -12.53
CA PRO A 23 -5.89 47.96 -11.53
C PRO A 23 -5.47 46.65 -12.18
N ALA A 24 -4.46 46.03 -11.56
CA ALA A 24 -3.95 44.71 -11.89
C ALA A 24 -5.09 43.68 -11.91
N GLU A 25 -5.27 43.06 -13.07
CA GLU A 25 -6.16 41.93 -13.29
C GLU A 25 -5.69 40.77 -12.41
N ALA A 26 -6.48 40.46 -11.39
CA ALA A 26 -6.23 39.37 -10.47
C ALA A 26 -6.20 38.05 -11.25
N ALA A 27 -5.09 37.33 -11.15
CA ALA A 27 -4.96 35.98 -11.67
C ALA A 27 -6.13 35.12 -11.17
N PRO A 28 -6.84 34.39 -12.04
CA PRO A 28 -7.93 33.53 -11.60
C PRO A 28 -7.36 32.43 -10.69
N ALA A 29 -7.96 32.34 -9.50
CA ALA A 29 -7.70 31.27 -8.55
C ALA A 29 -7.86 29.92 -9.24
N ALA A 30 -6.88 29.03 -9.05
CA ALA A 30 -6.91 27.67 -9.54
C ALA A 30 -8.22 27.00 -9.12
N GLU A 31 -9.05 26.66 -10.11
CA GLU A 31 -10.25 25.86 -9.90
C GLU A 31 -9.86 24.51 -9.28
N PRO A 32 -10.62 24.00 -8.29
CA PRO A 32 -10.40 22.67 -7.78
C PRO A 32 -10.60 21.67 -8.93
N ALA A 33 -9.56 20.87 -9.21
CA ALA A 33 -9.58 19.85 -10.26
C ALA A 33 -10.84 18.99 -10.13
N ALA A 34 -11.70 19.02 -11.14
CA ALA A 34 -12.84 18.13 -11.21
C ALA A 34 -12.36 16.67 -11.08
N PRO A 35 -13.01 15.83 -10.25
CA PRO A 35 -12.58 14.45 -10.08
C PRO A 35 -12.68 13.73 -11.42
N MET A 36 -11.55 13.29 -11.97
CA MET A 36 -11.53 12.43 -13.15
C MET A 36 -12.33 11.18 -12.81
N ARG A 37 -13.51 11.04 -13.42
CA ARG A 37 -14.35 9.84 -13.39
C ARG A 37 -13.86 8.80 -14.39
N ASP A 38 -12.55 8.78 -14.66
CA ASP A 38 -11.95 7.73 -15.47
C ASP A 38 -11.93 6.47 -14.61
N THR A 39 -12.63 5.43 -15.06
CA THR A 39 -12.65 4.12 -14.37
C THR A 39 -11.64 3.15 -14.99
N HIS A 40 -11.06 3.55 -16.12
CA HIS A 40 -10.11 2.78 -16.93
C HIS A 40 -8.94 3.69 -17.35
N PHE A 41 -7.78 3.08 -17.63
CA PHE A 41 -6.59 3.75 -18.13
C PHE A 41 -6.70 4.02 -19.64
N ASP A 42 -7.62 4.91 -20.01
CA ASP A 42 -7.94 5.24 -21.41
C ASP A 42 -7.01 6.31 -21.97
N PHE A 43 -5.78 5.92 -22.29
CA PHE A 43 -4.78 6.79 -22.90
C PHE A 43 -5.13 7.15 -24.35
N GLU A 44 -4.85 8.40 -24.74
CA GLU A 44 -5.14 8.95 -26.06
C GLU A 44 -3.95 8.80 -27.02
N HIS A 45 -2.71 8.93 -26.52
CA HIS A 45 -1.51 8.88 -27.34
C HIS A 45 -1.22 7.45 -27.85
N LYS A 46 -0.88 7.34 -29.15
CA LYS A 46 -0.69 6.05 -29.84
C LYS A 46 0.42 5.16 -29.27
N VAL A 47 1.38 5.75 -28.54
CA VAL A 47 2.44 4.99 -27.87
C VAL A 47 1.88 3.96 -26.88
N PHE A 48 0.75 4.26 -26.24
CA PHE A 48 0.09 3.38 -25.29
C PHE A 48 -0.75 2.29 -25.99
N SER A 49 -1.02 2.43 -27.29
CA SER A 49 -1.71 1.41 -28.09
C SER A 49 -0.78 0.33 -28.63
N LEU A 50 0.51 0.36 -28.30
CA LEU A 50 1.49 -0.64 -28.74
C LEU A 50 1.17 -2.01 -28.12
N SER A 51 1.20 -3.05 -28.96
CA SER A 51 0.89 -4.41 -28.53
C SER A 51 1.88 -4.88 -27.47
N GLY A 52 1.35 -5.40 -26.36
CA GLY A 52 2.15 -5.89 -25.24
C GLY A 52 2.67 -4.80 -24.30
N ALA A 53 2.31 -3.53 -24.51
CA ALA A 53 2.67 -2.44 -23.60
C ALA A 53 2.10 -2.68 -22.20
N PHE A 54 2.91 -2.40 -21.18
CA PHE A 54 2.48 -2.40 -19.79
C PHE A 54 3.36 -1.48 -18.94
N PHE A 55 2.78 -0.95 -17.88
CA PHE A 55 3.47 -0.18 -16.87
C PHE A 55 3.93 -1.08 -15.74
N GLY A 56 5.10 -0.80 -15.17
CA GLY A 56 5.65 -1.51 -14.03
C GLY A 56 6.68 -0.66 -13.29
N ILE A 57 7.11 -1.14 -12.12
CA ILE A 57 8.24 -0.54 -11.40
C ILE A 57 9.53 -1.19 -11.87
N ASP A 58 10.47 -0.40 -12.36
CA ASP A 58 11.79 -0.92 -12.73
C ASP A 58 12.53 -1.42 -11.47
N PRO A 59 13.01 -2.68 -11.45
CA PRO A 59 13.63 -3.26 -10.26
C PRO A 59 14.90 -2.54 -9.79
N SER A 60 15.61 -1.85 -10.71
CA SER A 60 16.89 -1.22 -10.46
C SER A 60 16.75 0.22 -9.96
N SER A 61 16.00 1.04 -10.69
CA SER A 61 15.78 2.47 -10.42
C SER A 61 14.64 2.75 -9.45
N LYS A 62 13.73 1.77 -9.25
CA LYS A 62 12.50 1.93 -8.45
C LYS A 62 11.55 3.00 -8.97
N GLN A 63 11.68 3.36 -10.25
CA GLN A 63 10.81 4.34 -10.90
C GLN A 63 9.73 3.63 -11.72
N PRO A 64 8.55 4.24 -11.87
CA PRO A 64 7.55 3.75 -12.80
C PRO A 64 8.06 3.92 -14.24
N VAL A 65 7.90 2.86 -15.03
CA VAL A 65 8.34 2.80 -16.43
C VAL A 65 7.24 2.20 -17.29
N LEU A 66 7.20 2.61 -18.56
CA LEU A 66 6.44 1.92 -19.61
C LEU A 66 7.36 0.90 -20.29
N HIS A 67 6.95 -0.36 -20.27
CA HIS A 67 7.57 -1.42 -21.05
C HIS A 67 6.88 -1.51 -22.41
N ILE A 68 7.67 -1.43 -23.49
CA ILE A 68 7.20 -1.61 -24.86
C ILE A 68 8.15 -2.50 -25.64
N LEU A 69 7.60 -3.17 -26.64
CA LEU A 69 8.35 -3.98 -27.59
C LEU A 69 8.59 -3.16 -28.87
N LEU A 70 9.86 -2.88 -29.17
CA LEU A 70 10.31 -2.12 -30.33
C LEU A 70 11.09 -3.07 -31.26
N GLY A 71 10.41 -3.66 -32.23
CA GLY A 71 10.99 -4.73 -33.05
C GLY A 71 11.24 -5.97 -32.19
N ASP A 72 12.49 -6.40 -32.06
CA ASP A 72 12.89 -7.52 -31.19
C ASP A 72 13.41 -7.07 -29.80
N LEU A 73 13.42 -5.75 -29.53
CA LEU A 73 13.96 -5.17 -28.29
C LEU A 73 12.85 -4.81 -27.31
N ASN A 74 12.99 -5.26 -26.07
CA ASN A 74 12.19 -4.78 -24.95
C ASN A 74 12.81 -3.50 -24.40
N ALA A 75 12.10 -2.38 -24.51
CA ALA A 75 12.50 -1.11 -23.93
C ALA A 75 11.70 -0.82 -22.66
N ALA A 76 12.36 -0.22 -21.66
CA ALA A 76 11.72 0.32 -20.47
C ALA A 76 11.96 1.83 -20.45
N LEU A 77 10.88 2.61 -20.52
CA LEU A 77 10.93 4.07 -20.63
C LEU A 77 10.40 4.71 -19.33
N PRO A 78 11.23 5.41 -18.55
CA PRO A 78 10.77 6.24 -17.44
C PRO A 78 9.79 7.30 -17.92
N PHE A 79 8.83 7.69 -17.08
CA PHE A 79 7.73 8.59 -17.50
C PHE A 79 8.22 9.93 -18.02
N ASN A 80 9.24 10.54 -17.40
CA ASN A 80 9.82 11.79 -17.89
C ASN A 80 10.38 11.63 -19.32
N THR A 81 11.15 10.57 -19.56
CA THR A 81 11.70 10.27 -20.89
C THR A 81 10.60 9.94 -21.89
N LEU A 82 9.55 9.24 -21.47
CA LEU A 82 8.38 8.94 -22.29
C LEU A 82 7.67 10.24 -22.71
N MET A 83 7.43 11.15 -21.78
CA MET A 83 6.77 12.42 -22.07
C MET A 83 7.58 13.27 -23.04
N GLU A 84 8.89 13.41 -22.81
CA GLU A 84 9.80 14.14 -23.69
C GLU A 84 9.89 13.50 -25.09
N SER A 85 10.04 12.18 -25.16
CA SER A 85 10.28 11.47 -26.43
C SER A 85 9.06 11.44 -27.34
N PHE A 86 7.85 11.52 -26.76
CA PHE A 86 6.58 11.44 -27.49
C PHE A 86 5.78 12.75 -27.45
N ASP A 87 6.37 13.86 -27.00
CA ASP A 87 5.74 15.19 -26.94
C ASP A 87 4.40 15.19 -26.17
N ILE A 88 4.34 14.43 -25.06
CA ILE A 88 3.17 14.38 -24.19
C ILE A 88 3.23 15.57 -23.23
N LYS A 89 2.30 16.51 -23.38
CA LYS A 89 2.24 17.72 -22.55
C LYS A 89 1.91 17.40 -21.09
N GLU A 90 2.53 18.11 -20.16
CA GLU A 90 2.32 17.92 -18.71
C GLU A 90 0.88 18.13 -18.25
N ASP A 91 0.13 19.00 -18.92
CA ASP A 91 -1.28 19.29 -18.61
C ASP A 91 -2.28 18.36 -19.33
N SER A 92 -1.78 17.46 -20.18
CA SER A 92 -2.60 16.54 -20.98
C SER A 92 -3.31 15.50 -20.10
N ARG A 93 -4.35 14.88 -20.67
CA ARG A 93 -5.05 13.76 -20.02
C ARG A 93 -4.11 12.58 -19.78
N ASP A 94 -3.24 12.27 -20.75
CA ASP A 94 -2.30 11.16 -20.64
C ASP A 94 -1.28 11.38 -19.51
N ALA A 95 -0.77 12.61 -19.34
CA ALA A 95 0.11 12.93 -18.22
C ALA A 95 -0.59 12.71 -16.86
N LYS A 96 -1.84 13.13 -16.73
CA LYS A 96 -2.64 12.86 -15.52
C LYS A 96 -2.88 11.38 -15.31
N LEU A 97 -3.13 10.61 -16.36
CA LEU A 97 -3.28 9.15 -16.26
C LEU A 97 -1.95 8.47 -15.86
N LEU A 98 -0.80 8.97 -16.31
CA LEU A 98 0.51 8.48 -15.84
C LEU A 98 0.70 8.68 -14.34
N GLU A 99 0.27 9.82 -13.78
CA GLU A 99 0.28 10.01 -12.31
C GLU A 99 -0.63 8.99 -11.58
N VAL A 100 -1.78 8.65 -12.18
CA VAL A 100 -2.68 7.63 -11.62
C VAL A 100 -2.06 6.23 -11.74
N VAL A 101 -1.36 5.94 -12.84
CA VAL A 101 -0.60 4.69 -13.00
C VAL A 101 0.48 4.59 -11.91
N GLU A 102 1.25 5.64 -11.68
CA GLU A 102 2.29 5.64 -10.63
C GLU A 102 1.70 5.28 -9.26
N LYS A 103 0.56 5.90 -8.89
CA LYS A 103 -0.15 5.57 -7.65
C LYS A 103 -0.70 4.14 -7.68
N GLY A 104 -1.20 3.67 -8.83
CA GLY A 104 -1.78 2.33 -8.99
C GLY A 104 -0.76 1.22 -8.81
N LEU A 105 0.48 1.44 -9.26
CA LEU A 105 1.59 0.48 -9.12
C LEU A 105 2.01 0.22 -7.67
N ALA A 106 1.51 0.99 -6.70
CA ALA A 106 1.65 0.66 -5.28
C ALA A 106 0.82 -0.58 -4.88
N TYR A 107 -0.24 -0.91 -5.62
CA TYR A 107 -1.21 -1.98 -5.29
C TYR A 107 -1.07 -3.21 -6.18
N VAL A 108 -0.63 -3.00 -7.41
CA VAL A 108 -0.50 -4.03 -8.45
C VAL A 108 0.89 -4.03 -9.07
N LYS A 109 1.34 -5.20 -9.55
CA LYS A 109 2.66 -5.35 -10.18
C LYS A 109 2.78 -4.69 -11.56
N GLN A 110 1.69 -4.72 -12.30
CA GLN A 110 1.63 -4.24 -13.67
C GLN A 110 0.26 -3.63 -13.94
N ILE A 111 0.23 -2.63 -14.81
CA ILE A 111 -0.99 -2.02 -15.33
C ILE A 111 -0.89 -2.01 -16.86
N ARG A 112 -1.96 -2.37 -17.56
CA ARG A 112 -2.01 -2.24 -19.03
C ARG A 112 -2.91 -1.06 -19.43
N PRO A 113 -2.59 -0.38 -20.55
CA PRO A 113 -3.52 0.56 -21.16
C PRO A 113 -4.90 -0.06 -21.38
N GLY A 114 -5.96 0.68 -21.01
CA GLY A 114 -7.35 0.23 -21.07
C GLY A 114 -7.83 -0.66 -19.90
N GLU A 115 -6.95 -1.07 -18.97
CA GLU A 115 -7.39 -1.78 -17.76
C GLU A 115 -8.12 -0.87 -16.79
N GLN A 116 -8.93 -1.47 -15.91
CA GLN A 116 -9.59 -0.75 -14.82
C GLN A 116 -8.57 -0.18 -13.84
N ILE A 117 -8.83 1.03 -13.37
CA ILE A 117 -8.04 1.65 -12.33
C ILE A 117 -8.22 0.83 -11.03
N PRO A 118 -7.12 0.53 -10.29
CA PRO A 118 -7.21 -0.22 -9.04
C PRO A 118 -8.27 0.37 -8.10
N GLY A 119 -9.13 -0.49 -7.56
CA GLY A 119 -10.22 -0.08 -6.67
C GLY A 119 -9.74 0.72 -5.46
N GLU A 120 -8.49 0.50 -5.03
CA GLU A 120 -7.86 1.23 -3.93
C GLU A 120 -7.83 2.74 -4.19
N LEU A 121 -7.71 3.15 -5.46
CA LEU A 121 -7.72 4.55 -5.87
C LEU A 121 -9.12 5.09 -6.17
N LEU A 122 -10.08 4.23 -6.50
CA LEU A 122 -11.43 4.63 -6.88
C LEU A 122 -12.38 4.73 -5.69
N ASP A 123 -12.56 3.61 -4.98
CA ASP A 123 -13.57 3.45 -3.93
C ASP A 123 -13.04 2.75 -2.67
N GLY A 124 -11.74 2.46 -2.64
CA GLY A 124 -11.03 1.79 -1.56
C GLY A 124 -11.21 0.26 -1.56
N ARG A 125 -11.86 -0.34 -2.56
CA ARG A 125 -11.94 -1.80 -2.68
C ARG A 125 -10.59 -2.36 -3.13
N ALA A 126 -10.26 -3.56 -2.67
CA ALA A 126 -9.04 -4.22 -3.13
C ALA A 126 -9.13 -4.60 -4.62
N SER A 127 -8.08 -4.36 -5.39
CA SER A 127 -7.92 -4.79 -6.79
C SER A 127 -7.56 -6.28 -6.94
N TRP A 128 -7.44 -7.00 -5.82
CA TRP A 128 -7.06 -8.40 -5.74
C TRP A 128 -8.10 -9.20 -4.96
N SER A 129 -8.06 -10.53 -5.07
CA SER A 129 -9.02 -11.45 -4.45
C SER A 129 -8.39 -12.27 -3.33
N VAL A 130 -9.25 -12.77 -2.43
CA VAL A 130 -8.88 -13.64 -1.32
C VAL A 130 -9.54 -15.00 -1.45
N GLU A 131 -8.87 -16.04 -0.94
CA GLU A 131 -9.46 -17.38 -0.83
C GLU A 131 -10.44 -17.46 0.34
N GLU A 132 -11.38 -18.40 0.27
CA GLU A 132 -12.40 -18.63 1.30
C GLU A 132 -11.83 -18.91 2.69
N LYS A 133 -10.68 -19.60 2.77
CA LYS A 133 -9.98 -19.86 4.05
C LYS A 133 -9.71 -18.57 4.84
N HIS A 134 -9.39 -17.47 4.16
CA HIS A 134 -9.09 -16.19 4.81
C HIS A 134 -10.35 -15.53 5.37
N ARG A 135 -11.48 -15.65 4.65
CA ARG A 135 -12.79 -15.20 5.15
C ARG A 135 -13.20 -15.98 6.38
N ASN A 136 -12.99 -17.30 6.39
CA ASN A 136 -13.31 -18.14 7.54
C ASN A 136 -12.47 -17.77 8.76
N ILE A 137 -11.16 -17.52 8.59
CA ILE A 137 -10.28 -17.06 9.68
C ILE A 137 -10.74 -15.69 10.20
N ALA A 138 -11.04 -14.73 9.32
CA ALA A 138 -11.50 -13.40 9.70
C ALA A 138 -12.83 -13.47 10.47
N ARG A 139 -13.81 -14.25 9.98
CA ARG A 139 -15.10 -14.47 10.64
C ARG A 139 -14.91 -15.10 12.02
N GLY A 140 -14.04 -16.10 12.12
CA GLY A 140 -13.71 -16.75 13.39
C GLY A 140 -13.17 -15.76 14.40
N ARG A 141 -12.19 -14.93 14.01
CA ARG A 141 -11.60 -13.90 14.87
C ARG A 141 -12.63 -12.89 15.36
N LEU A 142 -13.47 -12.37 14.45
CA LEU A 142 -14.54 -11.46 14.82
C LEU A 142 -15.55 -12.09 15.78
N THR A 143 -15.91 -13.37 15.56
CA THR A 143 -16.83 -14.11 16.43
C THR A 143 -16.27 -14.25 17.85
N VAL A 144 -14.98 -14.60 17.96
CA VAL A 144 -14.27 -14.69 19.23
C VAL A 144 -14.23 -13.34 19.93
N GLN A 145 -13.84 -12.28 19.22
CA GLN A 145 -13.79 -10.91 19.75
C GLN A 145 -15.17 -10.46 20.25
N LEU A 146 -16.22 -10.77 19.49
CA LEU A 146 -17.59 -10.46 19.86
C LEU A 146 -18.00 -11.15 21.17
N VAL A 147 -17.76 -12.45 21.30
CA VAL A 147 -18.11 -13.21 22.51
C VAL A 147 -17.28 -12.79 23.71
N SER A 148 -15.99 -12.52 23.52
CA SER A 148 -15.09 -12.04 24.58
C SER A 148 -15.49 -10.66 25.09
N SER A 149 -15.97 -9.76 24.23
CA SER A 149 -16.39 -8.40 24.63
C SER A 149 -17.55 -8.39 25.65
N ILE A 150 -18.43 -9.39 25.65
CA ILE A 150 -19.58 -9.50 26.57
C ILE A 150 -19.20 -10.28 27.81
N SER A 151 -18.46 -11.38 27.62
CA SER A 151 -18.17 -12.33 28.70
C SER A 151 -17.07 -11.83 29.62
N GLY A 152 -16.32 -10.79 29.20
CA GLY A 152 -15.11 -10.31 29.88
C GLY A 152 -14.00 -11.37 29.95
N THR A 153 -14.18 -12.50 29.26
CA THR A 153 -13.25 -13.62 29.22
C THR A 153 -12.55 -13.58 27.88
N GLU A 154 -11.26 -13.25 27.89
CA GLU A 154 -10.43 -13.36 26.71
C GLU A 154 -10.32 -14.83 26.30
N MET A 155 -10.83 -15.14 25.11
CA MET A 155 -10.60 -16.44 24.49
C MET A 155 -9.35 -16.30 23.62
N ILE A 156 -8.24 -16.88 24.10
CA ILE A 156 -7.00 -16.97 23.32
C ILE A 156 -7.22 -18.05 22.26
N VAL A 157 -7.19 -17.66 20.99
CA VAL A 157 -7.27 -18.63 19.87
C VAL A 157 -5.95 -18.62 19.11
N VAL A 158 -5.38 -19.81 18.92
CA VAL A 158 -3.99 -19.96 18.48
C VAL A 158 -3.88 -20.38 17.02
N ASN A 159 -4.88 -21.08 16.46
CA ASN A 159 -4.87 -21.54 15.08
C ASN A 159 -6.27 -21.54 14.42
N ALA A 160 -6.30 -21.76 13.10
CA ALA A 160 -7.52 -21.69 12.29
C ALA A 160 -8.51 -22.83 12.58
N ASP A 161 -8.02 -24.04 12.90
CA ASP A 161 -8.88 -25.19 13.18
C ASP A 161 -9.64 -25.01 14.51
N GLU A 162 -8.99 -24.43 15.52
CA GLU A 162 -9.63 -24.03 16.77
C GLU A 162 -10.70 -22.95 16.53
N LEU A 163 -10.45 -21.98 15.63
CA LEU A 163 -11.44 -20.96 15.29
C LEU A 163 -12.72 -21.58 14.71
N GLU A 164 -12.58 -22.53 13.79
CA GLU A 164 -13.73 -23.19 13.15
C GLU A 164 -14.57 -23.97 14.17
N GLN A 165 -13.92 -24.73 15.06
CA GLN A 165 -14.62 -25.46 16.13
C GLN A 165 -15.39 -24.51 17.06
N ILE A 166 -14.78 -23.36 17.42
CA ILE A 166 -15.42 -22.35 18.26
C ILE A 166 -16.63 -21.73 17.55
N VAL A 167 -16.53 -21.40 16.27
CA VAL A 167 -17.64 -20.80 15.51
C VAL A 167 -18.83 -21.76 15.38
N GLU A 168 -18.58 -23.05 15.21
CA GLU A 168 -19.65 -24.03 15.03
C GLU A 168 -20.37 -24.44 16.33
N ASP A 169 -19.75 -24.20 17.49
CA ASP A 169 -20.30 -24.53 18.80
C ASP A 169 -21.66 -23.82 19.05
N PRO A 170 -22.73 -24.58 19.36
CA PRO A 170 -24.04 -24.02 19.68
C PRO A 170 -24.03 -23.01 20.83
N GLN A 171 -23.15 -23.18 21.83
CA GLN A 171 -23.07 -22.21 22.94
C GLN A 171 -22.49 -20.88 22.44
N THR A 172 -21.45 -20.92 21.61
CA THR A 172 -20.88 -19.73 20.96
C THR A 172 -21.92 -18.99 20.13
N LYS A 173 -22.73 -19.71 19.32
CA LYS A 173 -23.84 -19.09 18.56
C LYS A 173 -24.86 -18.39 19.46
N GLN A 174 -25.17 -18.93 20.64
CA GLN A 174 -26.05 -18.26 21.61
C GLN A 174 -25.39 -17.02 22.22
N ARG A 175 -24.09 -17.07 22.53
CA ARG A 175 -23.34 -15.91 23.04
C ARG A 175 -23.25 -14.78 22.01
N VAL A 176 -23.08 -15.11 20.73
CA VAL A 176 -23.14 -14.14 19.62
C VAL A 176 -24.49 -13.42 19.59
N LYS A 177 -25.61 -14.14 19.69
CA LYS A 177 -26.94 -13.51 19.73
C LYS A 177 -27.12 -12.60 20.94
N ALA A 178 -26.61 -13.01 22.11
CA ALA A 178 -26.60 -12.15 23.29
C ALA A 178 -25.76 -10.89 23.07
N ALA A 179 -24.64 -11.00 22.36
CA ALA A 179 -23.79 -9.88 21.95
C ALA A 179 -24.55 -8.83 21.16
N PHE A 180 -25.28 -9.30 20.14
CA PHE A 180 -26.02 -8.43 19.24
C PHE A 180 -27.05 -7.63 20.02
N LYS A 181 -27.74 -8.26 20.95
CA LYS A 181 -28.72 -7.58 21.80
C LYS A 181 -28.08 -6.50 22.69
N ASP A 182 -26.94 -6.80 23.31
CA ASP A 182 -26.22 -5.83 24.16
C ASP A 182 -25.65 -4.65 23.35
N ILE A 183 -25.02 -4.95 22.20
CA ILE A 183 -24.49 -3.92 21.29
C ILE A 183 -25.62 -3.06 20.73
N ALA A 184 -26.73 -3.67 20.31
CA ALA A 184 -27.90 -2.93 19.81
C ALA A 184 -28.45 -1.97 20.86
N ALA A 185 -28.56 -2.41 22.12
CA ALA A 185 -28.98 -1.56 23.22
C ALA A 185 -28.02 -0.36 23.42
N LYS A 186 -26.70 -0.60 23.37
CA LYS A 186 -25.67 0.45 23.49
C LYS A 186 -25.63 1.41 22.30
N LEU A 187 -25.98 0.94 21.10
CA LEU A 187 -26.07 1.75 19.88
C LEU A 187 -27.44 2.44 19.71
N GLY A 188 -28.42 2.12 20.57
CA GLY A 188 -29.78 2.66 20.47
C GLY A 188 -30.60 2.09 19.29
N LEU A 189 -30.23 0.92 18.78
CA LEU A 189 -30.94 0.24 17.69
C LEU A 189 -32.17 -0.48 18.23
N LYS A 190 -33.34 -0.25 17.61
CA LYS A 190 -34.63 -0.78 18.09
C LYS A 190 -35.16 -1.92 17.22
N ASP A 191 -35.25 -1.68 15.91
CA ASP A 191 -35.82 -2.62 14.95
C ASP A 191 -34.74 -3.15 14.00
N ASN A 192 -34.88 -4.42 13.62
CA ASN A 192 -33.99 -5.10 12.66
C ASN A 192 -32.49 -5.02 12.97
N TYR A 193 -32.13 -4.86 14.26
CA TYR A 193 -30.74 -4.72 14.68
C TYR A 193 -29.92 -5.97 14.37
N GLU A 194 -30.52 -7.17 14.41
CA GLU A 194 -29.83 -8.43 14.08
C GLU A 194 -29.32 -8.43 12.64
N GLN A 195 -30.18 -8.09 11.67
CA GLN A 195 -29.76 -8.00 10.27
C GLN A 195 -28.72 -6.90 10.08
N TYR A 196 -28.96 -5.70 10.63
CA TYR A 196 -28.02 -4.58 10.54
C TYR A 196 -26.63 -4.96 11.05
N LEU A 197 -26.55 -5.56 12.24
CA LEU A 197 -25.27 -5.98 12.83
C LEU A 197 -24.64 -7.13 12.06
N THR A 198 -25.45 -8.06 11.53
CA THR A 198 -24.96 -9.15 10.68
C THR A 198 -24.31 -8.60 9.41
N ASP A 199 -24.97 -7.68 8.70
CA ASP A 199 -24.43 -7.06 7.49
C ASP A 199 -23.12 -6.32 7.78
N ARG A 200 -23.07 -5.54 8.87
CA ARG A 200 -21.85 -4.83 9.29
C ARG A 200 -20.71 -5.79 9.65
N ILE A 201 -21.00 -6.92 10.28
CA ILE A 201 -19.99 -7.92 10.61
C ILE A 201 -19.50 -8.64 9.36
N GLU A 202 -20.38 -8.94 8.40
CA GLU A 202 -19.98 -9.54 7.11
C GLU A 202 -19.12 -8.55 6.30
N ASP A 203 -19.47 -7.26 6.27
CA ASP A 203 -18.63 -6.22 5.65
C ASP A 203 -17.23 -6.15 6.31
N LEU A 204 -17.16 -6.14 7.65
CA LEU A 204 -15.88 -6.17 8.38
C LEU A 204 -15.12 -7.48 8.13
N THR A 205 -15.82 -8.61 8.07
CA THR A 205 -15.23 -9.91 7.74
C THR A 205 -14.59 -9.86 6.36
N GLN A 206 -15.26 -9.26 5.38
CA GLN A 206 -14.72 -9.08 4.04
C GLN A 206 -13.46 -8.22 4.06
N GLU A 207 -13.46 -7.08 4.75
CA GLU A 207 -12.27 -6.22 4.83
C GLU A 207 -11.10 -6.90 5.56
N LEU A 208 -11.37 -7.60 6.67
CA LEU A 208 -10.35 -8.33 7.42
C LEU A 208 -9.83 -9.57 6.69
N SER A 209 -10.62 -10.19 5.82
CA SER A 209 -10.14 -11.33 5.02
C SER A 209 -8.94 -10.98 4.15
N TYR A 210 -8.82 -9.72 3.70
CA TYR A 210 -7.63 -9.23 3.02
C TYR A 210 -6.42 -9.14 3.96
N ILE A 211 -6.62 -8.71 5.21
CA ILE A 211 -5.56 -8.73 6.22
C ILE A 211 -5.09 -10.17 6.48
N GLU A 212 -6.01 -11.13 6.55
CA GLU A 212 -5.66 -12.54 6.74
C GLU A 212 -4.87 -13.11 5.55
N ALA A 213 -5.21 -12.74 4.31
CA ALA A 213 -4.45 -13.15 3.13
C ALA A 213 -3.03 -12.56 3.13
N LEU A 214 -2.88 -11.30 3.56
CA LEU A 214 -1.57 -10.68 3.73
C LEU A 214 -0.78 -11.34 4.87
N ARG A 215 -1.47 -11.80 5.93
CA ARG A 215 -0.86 -12.55 7.04
C ARG A 215 -0.37 -13.92 6.60
N ASP A 216 -1.12 -14.64 5.77
CA ASP A 216 -0.68 -15.90 5.15
C ASP A 216 0.60 -15.65 4.30
N ARG A 217 0.59 -14.61 3.48
CA ARG A 217 1.77 -14.24 2.67
C ARG A 217 2.97 -13.86 3.54
N PHE A 218 2.75 -13.14 4.63
CA PHE A 218 3.79 -12.79 5.58
C PHE A 218 4.36 -14.03 6.32
N ASN A 219 3.53 -15.04 6.61
CA ASN A 219 4.02 -16.31 7.14
C ASN A 219 4.98 -17.02 6.17
N ALA A 220 4.81 -16.85 4.86
CA ALA A 220 5.78 -17.34 3.88
C ALA A 220 7.13 -16.61 4.02
N ILE A 221 7.16 -15.31 4.33
CA ILE A 221 8.39 -14.57 4.64
C ILE A 221 9.03 -15.12 5.92
N ARG A 222 8.26 -15.33 6.99
CA ARG A 222 8.76 -15.95 8.23
C ARG A 222 9.34 -17.34 7.97
N SER A 223 8.75 -18.10 7.05
CA SER A 223 9.25 -19.44 6.68
C SER A 223 10.66 -19.39 6.07
N ILE A 224 11.05 -18.29 5.40
CA ILE A 224 12.41 -18.10 4.86
C ILE A 224 13.43 -18.20 5.99
N SER A 225 13.19 -17.59 7.15
CA SER A 225 14.10 -17.68 8.30
C SER A 225 14.33 -19.14 8.73
N GLY A 226 13.28 -19.96 8.73
CA GLY A 226 13.38 -21.40 8.99
C GLY A 226 14.14 -22.16 7.90
N LYS A 227 13.90 -21.83 6.62
CA LYS A 227 14.63 -22.42 5.48
C LYS A 227 16.12 -22.04 5.50
N LEU A 228 16.47 -20.82 5.91
CA LEU A 228 17.84 -20.36 6.11
C LEU A 228 18.56 -21.14 7.24
N THR A 229 17.87 -21.41 8.35
CA THR A 229 18.43 -22.25 9.42
C THR A 229 18.72 -23.67 8.91
N ARG A 230 17.80 -24.27 8.14
CA ARG A 230 18.01 -25.58 7.50
C ARG A 230 19.17 -25.53 6.50
N LEU A 231 19.32 -24.45 5.75
CA LEU A 231 20.42 -24.25 4.81
C LEU A 231 21.79 -24.26 5.51
N THR A 232 21.88 -23.63 6.68
CA THR A 232 23.09 -23.65 7.53
C THR A 232 23.46 -25.08 7.95
N GLN A 233 22.47 -25.93 8.24
CA GLN A 233 22.72 -27.34 8.58
C GLN A 233 23.20 -28.15 7.36
N LEU A 234 22.58 -27.95 6.19
CA LEU A 234 22.96 -28.60 4.94
C LEU A 234 24.40 -28.26 4.54
N TYR A 235 24.78 -26.99 4.62
CA TYR A 235 26.09 -26.46 4.23
C TYR A 235 27.03 -26.21 5.41
N ARG A 236 26.89 -26.97 6.51
CA ARG A 236 27.66 -26.78 7.75
C ARG A 236 29.19 -26.70 7.60
N THR A 237 29.75 -27.28 6.54
CA THR A 237 31.18 -27.27 6.23
C THR A 237 31.62 -26.03 5.45
N ASP A 238 30.68 -25.34 4.79
CA ASP A 238 30.93 -24.09 4.08
C ASP A 238 30.73 -22.91 5.03
N ARG A 239 31.86 -22.46 5.60
CA ARG A 239 31.87 -21.35 6.54
C ARG A 239 31.46 -20.02 5.90
N THR A 240 31.74 -19.83 4.62
CA THR A 240 31.39 -18.59 3.90
C THR A 240 29.88 -18.48 3.76
N LEU A 241 29.24 -19.54 3.28
CA LEU A 241 27.79 -19.60 3.14
C LEU A 241 27.09 -19.45 4.49
N CYS A 242 27.56 -20.14 5.54
CA CYS A 242 27.00 -20.01 6.88
C CYS A 242 27.06 -18.56 7.40
N ASN A 243 28.16 -17.86 7.17
CA ASN A 243 28.30 -16.45 7.55
C ASN A 243 27.36 -15.53 6.75
N GLU A 244 27.15 -15.80 5.47
CA GLU A 244 26.17 -15.08 4.65
C GLU A 244 24.74 -15.30 5.13
N VAL A 245 24.39 -16.54 5.48
CA VAL A 245 23.09 -16.87 6.05
C VAL A 245 22.84 -16.14 7.37
N ALA A 246 23.82 -16.10 8.27
CA ALA A 246 23.71 -15.34 9.51
C ALA A 246 23.46 -13.84 9.27
N ARG A 247 24.11 -13.24 8.25
CA ARG A 247 23.86 -11.85 7.85
C ARG A 247 22.44 -11.65 7.32
N MET A 248 21.94 -12.56 6.47
CA MET A 248 20.55 -12.51 5.98
C MET A 248 19.53 -12.59 7.11
N GLN A 249 19.75 -13.47 8.10
CA GLN A 249 18.89 -13.56 9.28
C GLN A 249 18.88 -12.26 10.10
N GLY A 250 20.04 -11.60 10.24
CA GLY A 250 20.13 -10.27 10.85
C GLY A 250 19.32 -9.21 10.09
N LEU A 251 19.45 -9.16 8.76
CA LEU A 251 18.71 -8.23 7.90
C LEU A 251 17.19 -8.48 7.91
N LEU A 252 16.75 -9.74 8.07
CA LEU A 252 15.34 -10.12 8.15
C LEU A 252 14.67 -9.71 9.47
N SER A 253 15.42 -9.63 10.57
CA SER A 253 14.84 -9.46 11.91
C SER A 253 14.01 -8.16 12.04
N LYS A 254 14.53 -7.04 11.53
CA LYS A 254 13.86 -5.74 11.60
C LYS A 254 12.58 -5.67 10.77
N PRO A 255 12.56 -6.00 9.47
CA PRO A 255 11.33 -5.95 8.68
C PRO A 255 10.25 -6.91 9.23
N VAL A 256 10.63 -8.11 9.69
CA VAL A 256 9.67 -9.05 10.31
C VAL A 256 8.96 -8.43 11.51
N LYS A 257 9.70 -7.81 12.44
CA LYS A 257 9.11 -7.09 13.58
C LYS A 257 8.24 -5.90 13.15
N GLY A 258 8.62 -5.23 12.07
CA GLY A 258 7.84 -4.14 11.50
C GLY A 258 6.47 -4.60 11.00
N TYR A 259 6.41 -5.73 10.30
CA TYR A 259 5.14 -6.33 9.88
C TYR A 259 4.31 -6.80 11.08
N ASP A 260 4.93 -7.43 12.08
CA ASP A 260 4.25 -7.86 13.31
C ASP A 260 3.51 -6.70 13.97
N ALA A 261 4.18 -5.55 14.14
CA ALA A 261 3.56 -4.36 14.72
C ALA A 261 2.37 -3.84 13.91
N ILE A 262 2.40 -3.92 12.58
CA ILE A 262 1.28 -3.49 11.72
C ILE A 262 0.10 -4.46 11.86
N PHE A 263 0.34 -5.77 11.91
CA PHE A 263 -0.72 -6.76 12.15
C PHE A 263 -1.32 -6.62 13.55
N GLU A 264 -0.49 -6.40 14.57
CA GLU A 264 -0.94 -6.13 15.94
C GLU A 264 -1.81 -4.87 16.00
N GLN A 265 -1.45 -3.82 15.25
CA GLN A 265 -2.27 -2.61 15.15
C GLN A 265 -3.63 -2.89 14.50
N ALA A 266 -3.69 -3.72 13.46
CA ALA A 266 -4.95 -4.13 12.85
C ALA A 266 -5.83 -4.91 13.85
N ASP A 267 -5.23 -5.89 14.54
CA ASP A 267 -5.93 -6.73 15.51
C ASP A 267 -6.43 -5.92 16.73
N ALA A 268 -5.64 -4.95 17.20
CA ALA A 268 -6.02 -4.07 18.30
C ALA A 268 -7.25 -3.21 17.94
N GLN A 269 -7.29 -2.67 16.72
CA GLN A 269 -8.42 -1.86 16.27
C GLN A 269 -9.73 -2.66 16.20
N THR A 270 -9.67 -3.95 15.85
CA THR A 270 -10.87 -4.79 15.77
C THR A 270 -11.18 -5.53 17.07
N GLY A 271 -10.23 -5.60 18.00
CA GLY A 271 -10.44 -6.15 19.35
C GLY A 271 -11.53 -5.41 20.14
N GLU A 272 -11.72 -4.12 19.90
CA GLU A 272 -12.83 -3.33 20.44
C GLU A 272 -14.04 -3.32 19.48
N ILE A 273 -14.70 -4.47 19.31
CA ILE A 273 -15.79 -4.65 18.33
C ILE A 273 -16.94 -3.64 18.46
N PHE A 274 -17.26 -3.21 19.69
CA PHE A 274 -18.28 -2.17 19.92
C PHE A 274 -17.84 -0.82 19.32
N GLY A 275 -16.59 -0.41 19.57
CA GLY A 275 -16.02 0.80 19.00
C GLY A 275 -15.96 0.73 17.48
N ALA A 276 -15.54 -0.42 16.95
CA ALA A 276 -15.52 -0.69 15.52
C ALA A 276 -16.90 -0.54 14.86
N LEU A 277 -17.95 -1.12 15.45
CA LEU A 277 -19.32 -1.03 14.94
C LEU A 277 -19.93 0.37 15.10
N LYS A 278 -19.58 1.08 16.18
CA LYS A 278 -20.03 2.46 16.41
C LYS A 278 -19.42 3.45 15.41
N ALA A 279 -18.13 3.30 15.12
CA ALA A 279 -17.37 4.13 14.18
C ALA A 279 -17.05 3.34 12.90
N PHE A 280 -18.08 2.75 12.31
CA PHE A 280 -17.94 1.75 11.24
C PHE A 280 -17.14 2.25 10.04
N ASP A 281 -17.54 3.36 9.42
CA ASP A 281 -16.89 3.86 8.20
C ASP A 281 -15.43 4.26 8.45
N THR A 282 -15.15 4.85 9.62
CA THR A 282 -13.79 5.18 10.06
C THR A 282 -12.96 3.91 10.24
N THR A 283 -13.54 2.86 10.81
CA THR A 283 -12.87 1.58 11.03
C THR A 283 -12.58 0.87 9.71
N VAL A 284 -13.54 0.83 8.78
CA VAL A 284 -13.33 0.28 7.42
C VAL A 284 -12.22 1.04 6.71
N THR A 285 -12.25 2.37 6.73
CA THR A 285 -11.21 3.22 6.11
C THR A 285 -9.83 2.92 6.70
N PHE A 286 -9.75 2.74 8.02
CA PHE A 286 -8.51 2.40 8.70
C PHE A 286 -8.00 0.99 8.32
N ILE A 287 -8.87 -0.02 8.32
CA ILE A 287 -8.51 -1.39 7.91
C ILE A 287 -8.00 -1.40 6.47
N ARG A 288 -8.68 -0.68 5.56
CA ARG A 288 -8.25 -0.53 4.17
C ARG A 288 -6.88 0.13 4.07
N LYS A 289 -6.61 1.18 4.85
CA LYS A 289 -5.29 1.81 4.89
C LYS A 289 -4.19 0.84 5.35
N ILE A 290 -4.45 0.02 6.37
CA ILE A 290 -3.50 -1.01 6.81
C ILE A 290 -3.31 -2.07 5.72
N ARG A 291 -4.40 -2.58 5.14
CA ARG A 291 -4.39 -3.55 4.03
C ARG A 291 -3.50 -3.05 2.90
N ASP A 292 -3.68 -1.79 2.52
CA ASP A 292 -3.01 -1.14 1.42
C ASP A 292 -1.50 -0.95 1.69
N ASP A 293 -1.13 -0.48 2.90
CA ASP A 293 0.29 -0.38 3.31
C ASP A 293 0.96 -1.76 3.35
N LEU A 294 0.29 -2.76 3.93
CA LEU A 294 0.79 -4.13 3.96
C LEU A 294 0.94 -4.71 2.54
N ARG A 295 -0.04 -4.50 1.67
CA ARG A 295 -0.02 -4.98 0.28
C ARG A 295 1.17 -4.41 -0.47
N ALA A 296 1.36 -3.09 -0.44
CA ALA A 296 2.48 -2.42 -1.10
C ALA A 296 3.83 -2.99 -0.64
N ARG A 297 4.02 -3.13 0.66
CA ARG A 297 5.26 -3.69 1.24
C ARG A 297 5.46 -5.16 0.91
N LEU A 298 4.40 -5.97 0.85
CA LEU A 298 4.48 -7.40 0.57
C LEU A 298 4.65 -7.71 -0.92
N LEU A 299 4.20 -6.81 -1.81
CA LEU A 299 4.36 -6.93 -3.26
C LEU A 299 5.84 -7.08 -3.65
N GLU A 300 6.72 -6.34 -2.96
CA GLU A 300 8.16 -6.40 -3.18
C GLU A 300 8.78 -7.78 -2.93
N TRP A 301 8.15 -8.60 -2.08
CA TRP A 301 8.63 -9.92 -1.73
C TRP A 301 8.17 -11.00 -2.71
N GLU A 302 7.25 -10.71 -3.64
CA GLU A 302 6.59 -11.77 -4.40
C GLU A 302 7.57 -12.62 -5.23
N GLU A 303 8.56 -11.99 -5.86
CA GLU A 303 9.57 -12.73 -6.65
C GLU A 303 10.44 -13.62 -5.77
N ILE A 304 10.91 -13.11 -4.62
CA ILE A 304 11.80 -13.87 -3.75
C ILE A 304 11.03 -15.01 -3.08
N LEU A 305 9.77 -14.78 -2.71
CA LEU A 305 8.90 -15.81 -2.14
C LEU A 305 8.62 -16.92 -3.16
N GLN A 306 8.30 -16.58 -4.40
CA GLN A 306 8.11 -17.56 -5.47
C GLN A 306 9.38 -18.41 -5.71
N ALA A 307 10.56 -17.77 -5.69
CA ALA A 307 11.82 -18.49 -5.84
C ALA A 307 12.07 -19.48 -4.69
N TRP A 308 11.74 -19.11 -3.44
CA TRP A 308 11.83 -19.98 -2.26
C TRP A 308 10.76 -21.09 -2.20
N GLU A 309 9.64 -20.93 -2.88
CA GLU A 309 8.59 -21.96 -3.01
C GLU A 309 8.95 -23.00 -4.07
N THR A 310 9.52 -22.56 -5.18
CA THR A 310 9.82 -23.41 -6.35
C THR A 310 11.16 -24.12 -6.27
N THR A 311 12.13 -23.60 -5.52
CA THR A 311 13.47 -24.21 -5.41
C THR A 311 13.51 -25.26 -4.30
N PRO A 312 13.80 -26.54 -4.60
CA PRO A 312 13.97 -27.58 -3.58
C PRO A 312 15.16 -27.28 -2.67
N LEU A 313 15.00 -27.49 -1.36
CA LEU A 313 16.04 -27.21 -0.38
C LEU A 313 17.02 -28.39 -0.24
N GLU A 314 17.89 -28.53 -1.23
CA GLU A 314 18.96 -29.52 -1.28
C GLU A 314 20.29 -28.89 -1.69
N LYS A 315 21.39 -29.66 -1.61
CA LYS A 315 22.69 -29.15 -2.06
C LYS A 315 22.71 -29.05 -3.58
N SER A 316 22.63 -27.83 -4.10
CA SER A 316 22.61 -27.57 -5.53
C SER A 316 23.06 -26.14 -5.86
N PRO A 317 23.57 -25.90 -7.08
CA PRO A 317 23.86 -24.55 -7.56
C PRO A 317 22.63 -23.62 -7.55
N ALA A 318 21.42 -24.18 -7.72
CA ALA A 318 20.17 -23.41 -7.69
C ALA A 318 19.92 -22.79 -6.31
N VAL A 319 20.15 -23.55 -5.23
CA VAL A 319 20.02 -23.04 -3.86
C VAL A 319 21.09 -22.00 -3.53
N GLU A 320 22.32 -22.15 -4.02
CA GLU A 320 23.36 -21.14 -3.87
C GLU A 320 23.02 -19.84 -4.61
N GLN A 321 22.41 -19.94 -5.80
CA GLN A 321 21.93 -18.77 -6.54
C GLN A 321 20.77 -18.08 -5.80
N LEU A 322 19.79 -18.85 -5.30
CA LEU A 322 18.68 -18.34 -4.51
C LEU A 322 19.18 -17.63 -3.24
N GLN A 323 20.20 -18.18 -2.59
CA GLN A 323 20.84 -17.57 -1.43
C GLN A 323 21.46 -16.21 -1.79
N LYS A 324 22.22 -16.10 -2.89
CA LYS A 324 22.80 -14.83 -3.36
C LYS A 324 21.72 -13.82 -3.74
N GLN A 325 20.66 -14.25 -4.41
CA GLN A 325 19.51 -13.41 -4.76
C GLN A 325 18.82 -12.88 -3.50
N THR A 326 18.61 -13.74 -2.50
CA THR A 326 18.03 -13.36 -1.20
C THR A 326 18.90 -12.34 -0.48
N TYR A 327 20.22 -12.55 -0.44
CA TYR A 327 21.13 -11.60 0.19
C TYR A 327 21.09 -10.23 -0.49
N ARG A 328 21.14 -10.18 -1.82
CA ARG A 328 21.04 -8.91 -2.59
C ARG A 328 19.70 -8.21 -2.35
N PHE A 329 18.61 -8.98 -2.35
CA PHE A 329 17.28 -8.46 -2.06
C PHE A 329 17.22 -7.78 -0.68
N LEU A 330 17.73 -8.47 0.35
CA LEU A 330 17.73 -7.97 1.73
C LEU A 330 18.70 -6.80 1.93
N ALA A 331 19.90 -6.88 1.36
CA ALA A 331 20.92 -5.86 1.48
C ALA A 331 20.47 -4.54 0.85
N ASN A 332 19.87 -4.58 -0.34
CA ASN A 332 19.42 -3.38 -1.05
C ASN A 332 18.25 -2.66 -0.34
N ARG A 333 17.51 -3.35 0.54
CA ARG A 333 16.28 -2.82 1.16
C ARG A 333 16.41 -2.56 2.66
N PHE A 334 17.18 -3.35 3.37
CA PHE A 334 17.18 -3.38 4.83
C PHE A 334 18.56 -3.15 5.46
N MET A 335 19.61 -2.94 4.66
CA MET A 335 20.92 -2.60 5.19
C MET A 335 20.91 -1.15 5.70
N GLU A 336 21.06 -0.97 7.02
CA GLU A 336 21.19 0.36 7.61
C GLU A 336 22.55 0.96 7.25
N THR A 337 22.57 1.91 6.31
CA THR A 337 23.76 2.72 6.07
C THR A 337 23.84 3.77 7.19
N LYS A 338 24.69 3.53 8.20
CA LYS A 338 25.04 4.59 9.14
C LYS A 338 25.82 5.66 8.36
N VAL A 339 25.14 6.73 7.97
CA VAL A 339 25.81 7.94 7.46
C VAL A 339 26.59 8.53 8.63
N TRP A 340 27.92 8.41 8.57
CA TRP A 340 28.80 9.00 9.56
C TRP A 340 28.72 10.52 9.43
N ILE A 341 28.01 11.17 10.36
CA ILE A 341 28.07 12.62 10.52
C ILE A 341 29.41 12.92 11.20
N ARG A 342 30.38 13.46 10.45
CA ARG A 342 31.56 14.08 11.05
C ARG A 342 31.06 15.28 11.88
N LYS A 343 31.25 15.22 13.19
CA LYS A 343 31.12 16.39 14.07
C LYS A 343 32.27 17.34 13.86
#